data_AF-A0A519KKT1-F1
#
_entry.id   AF-A0A519KKT1-F1
#
_cell.length_a   1.000
_cell.length_b   1.000
_cell.length_c   1.000
_cell.angle_alpha   90.00
_cell.angle_beta   90.00
_cell.angle_gamma   90.00
#
_symmetry.space_group_name_H-M   'P 1'
#
loop_
_entity.id
_entity.type
_entity.pdbx_description
1 polymer ?
#
loop_
_entity_poly.entity_id
_entity_poly.type
_entity_poly.pdbx_seq_one_letter_code
_entity_poly.pdbx_strand_id
1 'polypeptide(L)'
;MNKGICNVSIAPLRADCSDKSEIVTQLLYGESADIIDVSNNWTRIRTHYDNYEAWMDTKQITPVSDEYLASRKTNLIKETFQSTMTDSGKMLLSMGSEVTFEASSPTRGNDLSESIVNCAKEFLNVPYLWGGKSFFGIDCSGFTQIIYKIHGIRIPRDT
;
A
#
# COMPACT_ATOMS: atom_id res chain seq x y z
N MET A 1 9.80 8.03 -17.82
CA MET A 1 9.12 8.31 -16.54
C MET A 1 9.70 7.32 -15.56
N ASN A 2 10.45 7.79 -14.56
CA ASN A 2 11.15 6.92 -13.62
C ASN A 2 10.32 6.72 -12.34
N LYS A 3 9.02 6.98 -12.39
CA LYS A 3 8.09 6.86 -11.28
C LYS A 3 6.79 6.23 -11.72
N GLY A 4 6.12 5.57 -10.80
CA GLY A 4 4.83 4.95 -11.05
C GLY A 4 3.94 4.91 -9.82
N ILE A 5 2.66 4.59 -10.05
CA ILE A 5 1.65 4.38 -9.01
C ILE A 5 1.03 2.99 -9.15
N CYS A 6 0.73 2.35 -8.02
CA CYS A 6 0.00 1.09 -8.02
C CYS A 6 -1.42 1.30 -8.54
N ASN A 7 -1.82 0.53 -9.57
CA ASN A 7 -3.14 0.63 -10.19
C ASN A 7 -4.10 -0.52 -9.82
N VAL A 8 -3.63 -1.48 -9.02
CA VAL A 8 -4.44 -2.57 -8.44
C VAL A 8 -4.67 -2.33 -6.95
N SER A 9 -5.62 -3.05 -6.34
CA SER A 9 -5.92 -2.87 -4.92
C SER A 9 -4.70 -3.16 -4.03
N ILE A 10 -4.04 -4.28 -4.31
CA ILE A 10 -2.87 -4.78 -3.59
C ILE A 10 -1.98 -5.49 -4.61
N ALA A 11 -0.76 -5.01 -4.80
CA ALA A 11 0.25 -5.64 -5.64
C ALA A 11 1.29 -6.35 -4.76
N PRO A 12 1.59 -7.65 -4.98
CA PRO A 12 2.68 -8.31 -4.28
C PRO A 12 4.03 -7.79 -4.79
N LEU A 13 4.90 -7.42 -3.85
CA LEU A 13 6.30 -7.10 -4.11
C LEU A 13 7.15 -8.29 -3.70
N ARG A 14 8.02 -8.74 -4.60
CA ARG A 14 8.77 -9.99 -4.51
C ARG A 14 10.28 -9.76 -4.43
N ALA A 15 10.98 -10.69 -3.79
CA ALA A 15 12.44 -10.65 -3.66
C ALA A 15 13.17 -10.71 -5.02
N ASP A 16 12.60 -11.42 -6.00
CA ASP A 16 13.16 -11.63 -7.33
C ASP A 16 12.07 -11.52 -8.42
N CYS A 17 12.47 -11.37 -9.69
CA CYS A 17 11.60 -11.25 -10.85
C CYS A 17 10.95 -12.58 -11.27
N SER A 18 10.22 -13.22 -10.35
CA SER A 18 9.57 -14.51 -10.55
C SER A 18 8.30 -14.67 -9.72
N ASP A 19 7.26 -15.27 -10.29
CA ASP A 19 6.03 -15.61 -9.56
C ASP A 19 6.25 -16.61 -8.42
N LYS A 20 7.33 -17.39 -8.50
CA LYS A 20 7.74 -18.33 -7.45
C LYS A 20 8.56 -17.66 -6.34
N SER A 21 9.03 -16.43 -6.57
CA SER A 21 9.77 -15.69 -5.56
C SER A 21 8.86 -15.36 -4.38
N GLU A 22 9.44 -15.37 -3.20
CA GLU A 22 8.81 -14.90 -1.97
C GLU A 22 8.26 -13.48 -2.12
N ILE A 23 7.09 -13.24 -1.52
CA ILE A 23 6.53 -11.91 -1.33
C ILE A 23 7.22 -11.30 -0.11
N VAL A 24 7.91 -10.18 -0.31
CA VAL A 24 8.64 -9.46 0.75
C VAL A 24 7.84 -8.31 1.33
N THR A 25 6.93 -7.73 0.53
CA THR A 25 5.98 -6.70 0.99
C THR A 25 4.83 -6.60 -0.03
N GLN A 26 3.97 -5.61 0.14
CA GLN A 26 2.90 -5.27 -0.82
C GLN A 26 2.96 -3.79 -1.19
N LEU A 27 2.36 -3.41 -2.32
CA LEU A 27 2.10 -2.03 -2.69
C LEU A 27 0.58 -1.85 -2.82
N LEU A 28 0.01 -0.94 -2.03
CA LEU A 28 -1.43 -0.68 -2.01
C LEU A 28 -1.82 0.29 -3.13
N TYR A 29 -3.08 0.28 -3.52
CA TYR A 29 -3.61 1.17 -4.56
C TYR A 29 -3.18 2.63 -4.33
N GLY A 30 -2.72 3.24 -5.41
CA GLY A 30 -2.27 4.62 -5.42
C GLY A 30 -0.91 4.86 -4.79
N GLU A 31 -0.34 3.96 -3.97
CA GLU A 31 1.02 4.13 -3.46
C GLU A 31 2.01 4.29 -4.62
N SER A 32 3.01 5.14 -4.41
CA SER A 32 3.96 5.55 -5.44
C SER A 32 5.36 5.02 -5.18
N ALA A 33 6.12 4.87 -6.26
CA ALA A 33 7.48 4.36 -6.22
C ALA A 33 8.33 4.90 -7.39
N ASP A 34 9.65 4.91 -7.20
CA ASP A 34 10.61 5.04 -8.28
C ASP A 34 10.68 3.70 -9.04
N ILE A 35 10.77 3.77 -10.37
CA ILE A 35 11.01 2.63 -11.26
C ILE A 35 12.52 2.58 -11.51
N ILE A 36 13.17 1.52 -11.04
CA ILE A 36 14.63 1.33 -11.13
C ILE A 36 14.99 0.57 -12.41
N ASP A 37 14.29 -0.54 -12.67
CA ASP A 37 14.57 -1.43 -13.78
C ASP A 37 13.30 -2.09 -14.29
N VAL A 38 13.27 -2.44 -15.57
CA VAL A 38 12.15 -3.13 -16.22
C VAL A 38 12.71 -4.25 -17.09
N SER A 39 12.36 -5.49 -16.77
CA SER A 39 12.83 -6.69 -17.47
C SER A 39 11.76 -7.77 -17.47
N ASN A 40 11.43 -8.32 -18.65
CA ASN A 40 10.57 -9.50 -18.80
C ASN A 40 9.23 -9.45 -18.04
N ASN A 41 8.47 -8.35 -18.15
CA ASN A 41 7.22 -8.08 -17.41
C ASN A 41 7.38 -7.90 -15.90
N TRP A 42 8.60 -7.76 -15.42
CA TRP A 42 8.89 -7.39 -14.04
C TRP A 42 9.47 -5.98 -13.98
N THR A 43 9.04 -5.25 -12.97
CA THR A 43 9.54 -3.91 -12.67
C THR A 43 10.16 -3.95 -11.28
N ARG A 44 11.45 -3.62 -11.19
CA ARG A 44 12.09 -3.34 -9.90
C ARG A 44 11.77 -1.91 -9.51
N ILE A 45 11.23 -1.73 -8.32
CA ILE A 45 10.82 -0.43 -7.81
C ILE A 45 11.48 -0.11 -6.47
N ARG A 46 11.51 1.17 -6.11
CA ARG A 46 11.78 1.66 -4.76
C ARG A 46 10.59 2.46 -4.26
N THR A 47 9.91 1.98 -3.22
CA THR A 47 8.72 2.63 -2.67
C THR A 47 9.04 4.01 -2.08
N HIS A 48 8.20 5.01 -2.34
CA HIS A 48 8.41 6.34 -1.75
C HIS A 48 8.09 6.39 -0.24
N TYR A 49 7.30 5.43 0.26
CA TYR A 49 6.87 5.40 1.67
C TYR A 49 7.98 4.97 2.63
N ASP A 50 8.87 4.07 2.24
CA ASP A 50 9.88 3.49 3.16
C ASP A 50 11.19 3.13 2.45
N ASN A 51 11.37 3.52 1.18
CA ASN A 51 12.55 3.22 0.36
C ASN A 51 12.80 1.72 0.16
N TYR A 52 11.75 0.90 0.28
CA TYR A 52 11.84 -0.55 0.10
C TYR A 52 12.00 -0.91 -1.37
N GLU A 53 12.96 -1.79 -1.66
CA GLU A 53 13.22 -2.25 -3.03
C GLU A 53 12.76 -3.69 -3.23
N ALA A 54 11.98 -3.91 -4.29
CA ALA A 54 11.47 -5.22 -4.65
C ALA A 54 10.96 -5.25 -6.10
N TRP A 55 10.59 -6.42 -6.58
CA TRP A 55 10.05 -6.67 -7.92
C TRP A 55 8.53 -6.81 -7.91
N MET A 56 7.85 -6.25 -8.91
CA MET A 56 6.42 -6.46 -9.13
C MET A 56 6.11 -6.70 -10.61
N ASP A 57 4.93 -7.24 -10.90
CA ASP A 57 4.44 -7.35 -12.28
C ASP A 57 4.27 -5.94 -12.87
N THR A 58 4.86 -5.69 -14.04
CA THR A 58 4.86 -4.40 -14.72
C THR A 58 3.45 -3.88 -14.97
N LYS A 59 2.44 -4.74 -15.14
CA LYS A 59 1.05 -4.33 -15.39
C LYS A 59 0.38 -3.69 -14.17
N GLN A 60 0.94 -3.91 -12.98
CA GLN A 60 0.40 -3.45 -11.71
C GLN A 60 0.93 -2.08 -11.27
N ILE A 61 1.78 -1.46 -12.09
CA ILE A 61 2.30 -0.11 -11.87
C ILE A 61 2.09 0.74 -13.12
N THR A 62 1.43 1.89 -12.95
CA THR A 62 1.22 2.85 -14.03
C THR A 62 2.28 3.94 -13.96
N PRO A 63 3.12 4.12 -15.01
CA PRO A 63 4.09 5.20 -15.04
C PRO A 63 3.42 6.57 -14.99
N VAL A 64 4.00 7.50 -14.24
CA VAL A 64 3.50 8.87 -14.08
C VAL A 64 4.64 9.89 -14.17
N SER A 65 4.30 11.14 -14.49
CA SER A 65 5.27 12.22 -14.51
C SER A 65 5.59 12.72 -13.10
N ASP A 66 6.76 13.36 -12.95
CA ASP A 66 7.16 14.00 -11.69
C ASP A 66 6.19 15.12 -11.29
N GLU A 67 5.70 15.88 -12.26
CA GLU A 67 4.75 16.98 -12.05
C GLU A 67 3.40 16.46 -11.54
N TYR A 68 2.93 15.33 -12.06
CA TYR A 68 1.70 14.69 -11.57
C TYR A 68 1.85 14.28 -10.10
N LEU A 69 2.96 13.63 -9.73
CA LEU A 69 3.18 13.21 -8.34
C LEU A 69 3.35 14.40 -7.39
N ALA A 70 4.06 15.45 -7.82
CA ALA A 70 4.27 16.64 -7.00
C ALA A 70 2.98 17.45 -6.76
N SER A 71 2.06 17.46 -7.72
CA SER A 71 0.80 18.21 -7.65
C SER A 71 -0.38 17.42 -7.05
N ARG A 72 -0.28 16.10 -7.04
CA ARG A 72 -1.31 15.20 -6.52
C ARG A 72 -1.53 15.39 -5.03
N LYS A 73 -2.79 15.59 -4.64
CA LYS A 73 -3.25 15.51 -3.25
C LYS A 73 -3.92 14.16 -3.03
N THR A 74 -3.53 13.48 -1.95
CA THR A 74 -4.08 12.17 -1.60
C THR A 74 -4.68 12.14 -0.21
N ASN A 75 -5.76 11.40 -0.10
CA ASN A 75 -6.33 10.92 1.14
C ASN A 75 -5.99 9.45 1.33
N LEU A 76 -6.02 8.97 2.57
CA LEU A 76 -5.86 7.55 2.89
C LEU A 76 -7.22 6.92 3.13
N ILE A 77 -7.43 5.73 2.57
CA ILE A 77 -8.55 4.87 3.00
C ILE A 77 -8.28 4.45 4.44
N LYS A 78 -9.13 4.91 5.36
CA LYS A 78 -9.00 4.60 6.79
C LYS A 78 -9.94 3.51 7.27
N GLU A 79 -10.95 3.13 6.49
CA GLU A 79 -11.77 1.94 6.75
C GLU A 79 -10.97 0.67 6.44
N THR A 80 -11.42 -0.48 6.97
CA THR A 80 -10.88 -1.80 6.61
C THR A 80 -10.85 -2.00 5.10
N PHE A 81 -11.98 -1.71 4.45
CA PHE A 81 -12.13 -1.71 3.00
C PHE A 81 -13.08 -0.61 2.55
N GLN A 82 -12.86 -0.10 1.34
CA GLN A 82 -13.78 0.81 0.67
C GLN A 82 -13.98 0.38 -0.78
N SER A 83 -15.22 0.09 -1.17
CA SER A 83 -15.56 -0.13 -2.57
C SER A 83 -15.67 1.22 -3.29
N THR A 84 -15.00 1.36 -4.43
CA THR A 84 -15.07 2.58 -5.25
C THR A 84 -15.04 2.26 -6.75
N MET A 85 -15.44 3.22 -7.58
CA MET A 85 -15.27 3.18 -9.02
C MET A 85 -13.95 3.87 -9.37
N THR A 86 -13.09 3.16 -10.10
CA THR A 86 -11.85 3.67 -10.68
C THR A 86 -11.96 3.65 -12.20
N ASP A 87 -10.98 4.24 -12.89
CA ASP A 87 -10.88 4.16 -14.35
C ASP A 87 -10.75 2.72 -14.86
N SER A 88 -10.25 1.81 -14.02
CA SER A 88 -10.14 0.37 -14.31
C SER A 88 -11.38 -0.43 -13.89
N GLY A 89 -12.44 0.26 -13.46
CA GLY A 89 -13.69 -0.36 -13.01
C GLY A 89 -13.84 -0.37 -11.48
N LYS A 90 -14.81 -1.16 -11.01
CA LYS A 90 -15.13 -1.28 -9.59
C LYS A 90 -14.02 -2.02 -8.85
N MET A 91 -13.49 -1.40 -7.79
CA MET A 91 -12.42 -1.98 -6.97
C MET A 91 -12.77 -1.92 -5.50
N LEU A 92 -12.28 -2.91 -4.74
CA LEU A 92 -12.30 -2.92 -3.28
C LEU A 92 -10.91 -2.52 -2.80
N LEU A 93 -10.77 -1.31 -2.25
CA LEU A 93 -9.50 -0.78 -1.77
C LEU A 93 -9.31 -1.14 -0.30
N SER A 94 -8.07 -1.46 0.08
CA SER A 94 -7.72 -1.77 1.48
C SER A 94 -7.34 -0.50 2.25
N MET A 95 -7.46 -0.55 3.58
CA MET A 95 -6.88 0.42 4.50
C MET A 95 -5.45 0.82 4.07
N GLY A 96 -5.14 2.11 4.12
CA GLY A 96 -3.84 2.68 3.74
C GLY A 96 -3.61 2.89 2.25
N SER A 97 -4.57 2.51 1.39
CA SER A 97 -4.57 2.91 -0.03
C SER A 97 -4.65 4.43 -0.16
N GLU A 98 -3.97 4.98 -1.17
CA GLU A 98 -3.93 6.41 -1.46
C GLU A 98 -4.89 6.75 -2.60
N VAL A 99 -5.80 7.69 -2.34
CA VAL A 99 -6.87 8.06 -3.28
C VAL A 99 -6.96 9.58 -3.44
N THR A 100 -7.42 10.06 -4.59
CA THR A 100 -7.54 11.50 -4.89
C THR A 100 -8.93 12.07 -4.58
N PHE A 101 -9.83 11.24 -4.04
CA PHE A 101 -11.16 11.64 -3.58
C PHE A 101 -11.22 11.64 -2.05
N GLU A 102 -12.27 12.23 -1.49
CA GLU A 102 -12.50 12.23 -0.04
C GLU A 102 -12.81 10.81 0.45
N ALA A 103 -11.97 10.30 1.36
CA ALA A 103 -12.15 9.00 2.00
C ALA A 103 -12.84 9.18 3.35
N SER A 104 -13.69 8.22 3.74
CA SER A 104 -14.28 8.25 5.07
C SER A 104 -13.18 8.15 6.13
N SER A 105 -13.33 8.96 7.18
CA SER A 105 -12.46 8.93 8.35
C SER A 105 -13.29 8.49 9.55
N PRO A 106 -13.28 7.19 9.88
CA PRO A 106 -13.99 6.70 11.05
C PRO A 106 -13.30 7.19 12.33
N THR A 107 -14.10 7.54 13.33
CA THR A 107 -13.62 7.88 14.67
C THR A 107 -13.36 6.60 15.45
N ARG A 108 -12.10 6.35 15.84
CA ARG A 108 -11.68 5.14 16.58
C ARG A 108 -11.32 5.38 18.03
N GLY A 109 -11.49 6.59 18.53
CA GLY A 109 -11.15 6.94 19.90
C GLY A 109 -11.23 8.44 20.13
N ASN A 110 -11.07 8.83 21.38
CA ASN A 110 -11.07 10.23 21.79
C ASN A 110 -9.69 10.88 21.63
N ASP A 111 -8.64 10.06 21.63
CA ASP A 111 -7.26 10.47 21.40
C ASP A 111 -6.52 9.53 20.45
N LEU A 112 -5.29 9.90 20.10
CA LEU A 112 -4.43 9.16 19.19
C LEU A 112 -4.09 7.75 19.70
N SER A 113 -3.80 7.62 21.00
CA SER A 113 -3.40 6.33 21.59
C SER A 113 -4.57 5.35 21.57
N GLU A 114 -5.74 5.80 21.99
CA GLU A 114 -6.97 5.01 21.94
C GLU A 114 -7.33 4.62 20.50
N SER A 115 -7.23 5.56 19.56
CA SER A 115 -7.47 5.33 18.13
C SER A 115 -6.54 4.26 17.55
N ILE A 116 -5.25 4.30 17.88
CA ILE A 116 -4.26 3.29 17.47
C ILE A 116 -4.62 1.91 18.03
N VAL A 117 -4.93 1.82 19.33
CA VAL A 117 -5.28 0.54 19.98
C VAL A 117 -6.56 -0.04 19.41
N ASN A 118 -7.58 0.78 19.15
CA ASN A 118 -8.84 0.30 18.59
C ASN A 118 -8.69 -0.10 17.11
N CYS A 119 -7.90 0.64 16.33
CA CYS A 119 -7.52 0.22 14.98
C CYS A 119 -6.78 -1.12 14.99
N ALA A 120 -5.82 -1.30 15.90
CA ALA A 120 -5.09 -2.56 16.05
C ALA A 120 -6.00 -3.75 16.34
N LYS A 121 -7.04 -3.56 17.16
CA LYS A 121 -8.04 -4.61 17.47
C LYS A 121 -8.86 -5.04 16.26
N GLU A 122 -9.05 -4.19 15.24
CA GLU A 122 -9.77 -4.56 14.01
C GLU A 122 -9.06 -5.72 13.28
N PHE A 123 -7.74 -5.85 13.44
CA PHE A 123 -6.95 -6.91 12.82
C PHE A 123 -7.01 -8.26 13.57
N LEU A 124 -7.77 -8.35 14.67
CA LEU A 124 -7.97 -9.64 15.35
C LEU A 124 -8.59 -10.65 14.38
N ASN A 125 -7.97 -11.82 14.29
CA ASN A 125 -8.32 -12.91 13.37
C ASN A 125 -7.99 -12.67 11.89
N VAL A 126 -7.31 -11.58 11.53
CA VAL A 126 -6.71 -11.45 10.19
C VAL A 126 -5.61 -12.52 10.05
N PRO A 127 -5.63 -13.33 8.97
CA PRO A 127 -4.65 -14.39 8.81
C PRO A 127 -3.23 -13.84 8.66
N TYR A 128 -2.26 -14.57 9.20
CA TYR A 128 -0.87 -14.24 8.97
C TYR A 128 -0.50 -14.52 7.51
N LEU A 129 0.10 -13.53 6.84
CA LEU A 129 0.68 -13.67 5.50
C LEU A 129 2.03 -12.96 5.49
N TRP A 130 3.10 -13.73 5.29
CA TRP A 130 4.43 -13.17 5.12
C TRP A 130 4.47 -12.16 3.96
N GLY A 131 5.01 -10.97 4.20
CA GLY A 131 5.01 -9.86 3.25
C GLY A 131 3.66 -9.11 3.15
N GLY A 132 2.64 -9.52 3.92
CA GLY A 132 1.29 -8.95 3.87
C GLY A 132 1.17 -7.58 4.54
N LYS A 133 0.36 -6.68 3.95
CA LYS A 133 0.05 -5.34 4.47
C LYS A 133 -1.44 -4.99 4.37
N SER A 134 -2.33 -5.98 4.44
CA SER A 134 -3.77 -5.76 4.28
C SER A 134 -4.62 -6.68 5.15
N PHE A 135 -5.93 -6.44 5.18
CA PHE A 135 -6.89 -7.32 5.84
C PHE A 135 -7.09 -8.68 5.14
N PHE A 136 -6.52 -8.91 3.96
CA PHE A 136 -6.49 -10.24 3.33
C PHE A 136 -5.33 -11.11 3.83
N GLY A 137 -4.40 -10.51 4.57
CA GLY A 137 -3.22 -11.18 5.08
C GLY A 137 -2.19 -10.15 5.50
N ILE A 138 -1.64 -10.31 6.70
CA ILE A 138 -0.71 -9.35 7.29
C ILE A 138 0.39 -10.07 8.06
N ASP A 139 1.59 -9.49 8.11
CA ASP A 139 2.66 -9.95 9.00
C ASP A 139 2.94 -8.96 10.14
N CYS A 140 3.96 -9.25 10.94
CA CYS A 140 4.27 -8.50 12.16
C CYS A 140 4.57 -7.01 11.90
N SER A 141 5.42 -6.71 10.92
CA SER A 141 5.81 -5.33 10.62
C SER A 141 4.85 -4.66 9.64
N GLY A 142 4.19 -5.39 8.74
CA GLY A 142 3.06 -4.88 7.95
C GLY A 142 1.89 -4.42 8.83
N PHE A 143 1.60 -5.15 9.91
CA PHE A 143 0.60 -4.77 10.91
C PHE A 143 0.95 -3.44 11.57
N THR A 144 2.17 -3.31 12.07
CA THR A 144 2.63 -2.07 12.70
C THR A 144 2.60 -0.93 11.68
N GLN A 145 3.14 -1.16 10.47
CA GLN A 145 3.25 -0.15 9.43
C GLN A 145 1.90 0.42 9.02
N ILE A 146 0.89 -0.42 8.78
CA ILE A 146 -0.39 0.06 8.28
C ILE A 146 -1.16 0.88 9.33
N ILE A 147 -1.09 0.47 10.60
CA ILE A 147 -1.75 1.18 11.71
C ILE A 147 -1.14 2.55 11.88
N TYR A 148 0.19 2.65 11.94
CA TYR A 148 0.85 3.94 12.09
C TYR A 148 0.69 4.81 10.83
N LYS A 149 0.72 4.21 9.62
CA LYS A 149 0.48 4.91 8.34
C LYS A 149 -0.84 5.67 8.35
N ILE A 150 -1.96 5.02 8.71
CA ILE A 150 -3.27 5.67 8.68
C ILE A 150 -3.44 6.76 9.75
N HIS A 151 -2.59 6.75 10.78
CA HIS A 151 -2.50 7.77 11.82
C HIS A 151 -1.45 8.84 11.50
N GLY A 152 -0.89 8.85 10.28
CA GLY A 152 0.05 9.86 9.82
C GLY A 152 1.47 9.70 10.36
N ILE A 153 1.80 8.55 10.93
CA ILE A 153 3.11 8.25 11.49
C ILE A 153 3.84 7.30 10.54
N ARG A 154 4.97 7.78 10.00
CA ARG A 154 5.77 7.03 9.04
C ARG A 154 6.78 6.14 9.75
N ILE A 155 6.76 4.85 9.42
CA ILE A 155 7.69 3.85 9.96
C ILE A 155 8.23 2.94 8.84
N PRO A 156 9.45 2.39 8.96
CA PRO A 156 10.01 1.48 7.95
C PRO A 156 9.24 0.16 7.87
N ARG A 157 9.46 -0.59 6.77
CA ARG A 157 8.85 -1.91 6.55
C ARG A 157 9.44 -3.00 7.44
N ASP A 158 10.75 -2.99 7.59
CA ASP A 158 11.49 -3.99 8.35
C ASP A 158 12.10 -3.32 9.59
N THR A 159 12.24 -4.11 10.66
CA THR A 159 12.86 -3.74 11.94
C THR A 159 14.38 -3.69 11.84
#